data_AF-A0A099J9C6-F1
#
_entry.id   AF-A0A099J9C6-F1
#
_cell.length_a   1.000
_cell.length_b   1.000
_cell.length_c   1.000
_cell.angle_alpha   90.00
_cell.angle_beta   90.00
_cell.angle_gamma   90.00
#
_symmetry.space_group_name_H-M   'P 1'
#
loop_
_entity.id
_entity.type
_entity.pdbx_description
1 polymer ?
#
loop_
_entity_poly.entity_id
_entity_poly.type
_entity_poly.pdbx_seq_one_letter_code
_entity_poly.pdbx_strand_id
1 'polypeptide(L)'
;MALDAFPTRVLLMQEYGCFPLWDRSPSPDRRVGPFDPGNLGLSAALEARLTAWNGLFEQHMGSTFEWPSPEEQLAFLVQGHLLAGEVQAELGISVLVLYPEDDAALSRVPAGAAPVPNSNVVLCHGPALDRARAPHDVTTVTGVQGVMGPLGPGSRFVPRPSIAEQMQRMPDSEFDALTRGADISRHVWKLGQLPTRILLEAQEHGMPLLDRTPLLERPSDRVDAAVLGLPEALVRRLRNWSARWWPEAPRDLRYLVDGHTLAAEVHEAVGSQVTVLFPEADEQRSLPSIEVKVLVDRLRARQPTPPPVPLHPDPSHRL
;
A
#
# COMPACT_ATOMS: atom_id res chain seq x y z
N MET A 1 -8.05 33.95 -6.61
CA MET A 1 -7.44 32.66 -6.23
C MET A 1 -8.57 31.65 -6.23
N ALA A 2 -8.71 30.85 -7.28
CA ALA A 2 -9.69 29.77 -7.27
C ALA A 2 -9.17 28.74 -6.26
N LEU A 3 -9.92 28.48 -5.20
CA LEU A 3 -9.61 27.36 -4.33
C LEU A 3 -9.79 26.11 -5.20
N ASP A 4 -8.75 25.28 -5.33
CA ASP A 4 -8.88 23.99 -5.98
C ASP A 4 -10.07 23.25 -5.36
N ALA A 5 -10.92 22.67 -6.21
CA ALA A 5 -12.06 21.89 -5.75
C ALA A 5 -11.52 20.75 -4.86
N PHE A 6 -11.86 20.80 -3.58
CA PHE A 6 -11.42 19.80 -2.61
C PHE A 6 -12.57 18.81 -2.36
N PRO A 7 -12.28 17.50 -2.19
CA PRO A 7 -10.96 16.86 -2.26
C PRO A 7 -10.45 16.67 -3.69
N THR A 8 -9.13 16.59 -3.89
CA THR A 8 -8.53 16.20 -5.17
C THR A 8 -8.16 14.72 -5.22
N ARG A 9 -8.06 14.05 -4.05
CA ARG A 9 -7.78 12.61 -3.94
C ARG A 9 -8.58 11.98 -2.79
N VAL A 10 -9.20 10.86 -3.07
CA VAL A 10 -9.95 10.06 -2.10
C VAL A 10 -9.40 8.63 -2.13
N LEU A 11 -9.07 8.08 -0.96
CA LEU A 11 -8.65 6.69 -0.83
C LEU A 11 -9.81 5.87 -0.28
N LEU A 12 -10.19 4.82 -0.99
CA LEU A 12 -11.03 3.75 -0.44
C LEU A 12 -10.10 2.77 0.30
N MET A 13 -10.31 2.59 1.59
CA MET A 13 -9.55 1.62 2.39
C MET A 13 -10.42 1.04 3.49
N GLN A 14 -10.04 -0.14 3.96
CA GLN A 14 -10.72 -0.77 5.08
C GLN A 14 -10.36 -0.04 6.37
N GLU A 15 -11.33 0.15 7.26
CA GLU A 15 -11.12 0.91 8.48
C GLU A 15 -11.98 0.40 9.65
N TYR A 16 -11.54 0.65 10.88
CA TYR A 16 -12.30 0.24 12.06
C TYR A 16 -13.17 1.37 12.61
N GLY A 17 -14.47 1.12 12.66
CA GLY A 17 -15.45 1.98 13.33
C GLY A 17 -15.74 3.30 12.63
N CYS A 18 -15.38 3.45 11.35
CA CYS A 18 -15.71 4.63 10.57
C CYS A 18 -15.93 4.33 9.08
N PHE A 19 -16.26 5.39 8.34
CA PHE A 19 -16.54 5.32 6.91
C PHE A 19 -15.24 5.04 6.12
N PRO A 20 -15.25 4.17 5.09
CA PRO A 20 -14.04 3.66 4.45
C PRO A 20 -13.42 4.61 3.41
N LEU A 21 -13.76 5.90 3.42
CA LEU A 21 -13.22 6.88 2.48
C LEU A 21 -12.36 7.90 3.22
N TRP A 22 -11.14 8.12 2.73
CA TRP A 22 -10.15 8.99 3.35
C TRP A 22 -9.72 10.12 2.42
N ASP A 23 -9.51 11.32 2.98
CA ASP A 23 -8.87 12.39 2.23
C ASP A 23 -7.37 12.11 2.07
N ARG A 24 -6.91 12.13 0.82
CA ARG A 24 -5.48 11.99 0.46
C ARG A 24 -5.01 13.14 -0.41
N SER A 25 -5.74 14.25 -0.42
CA SER A 25 -5.37 15.44 -1.17
C SER A 25 -4.05 16.00 -0.63
N PRO A 26 -3.10 16.40 -1.49
CA PRO A 26 -1.86 17.04 -1.06
C PRO A 26 -2.17 18.44 -0.53
N SER A 27 -2.47 18.55 0.77
CA SER A 27 -2.73 19.83 1.43
C SER A 27 -1.79 20.00 2.63
N PRO A 28 -1.03 21.11 2.70
CA PRO A 28 -0.13 21.37 3.83
C PRO A 28 -0.86 21.64 5.14
N ASP A 29 -2.14 22.02 5.08
CA ASP A 29 -2.89 22.57 6.22
C ASP A 29 -4.06 21.68 6.68
N ARG A 30 -4.27 20.50 6.08
CA ARG A 30 -5.44 19.64 6.39
C ARG A 30 -5.09 18.30 7.01
N ARG A 31 -6.04 17.82 7.82
CA ARG A 31 -6.02 16.51 8.45
C ARG A 31 -6.30 15.45 7.40
N VAL A 32 -5.31 14.60 7.15
CA VAL A 32 -5.52 13.28 6.56
C VAL A 32 -6.42 12.51 7.52
N GLY A 33 -7.56 12.04 7.05
CA GLY A 33 -8.55 11.38 7.89
C GLY A 33 -9.74 10.83 7.11
N PRO A 34 -10.58 10.01 7.76
CA PRO A 34 -11.80 9.51 7.16
C PRO A 34 -12.79 10.65 6.97
N PHE A 35 -13.59 10.57 5.91
CA PHE A 35 -14.76 11.42 5.70
C PHE A 35 -15.93 10.92 6.54
N ASP A 36 -16.81 11.83 6.98
CA ASP A 36 -18.13 11.42 7.46
C ASP A 36 -19.06 11.09 6.28
N PRO A 37 -20.03 10.17 6.45
CA PRO A 37 -21.09 9.96 5.46
C PRO A 37 -21.81 11.26 5.11
N GLY A 38 -22.16 11.43 3.83
CA GLY A 38 -22.81 12.62 3.28
C GLY A 38 -21.87 13.77 2.91
N ASN A 39 -20.63 13.80 3.42
CA ASN A 39 -19.71 14.92 3.18
C ASN A 39 -19.20 15.00 1.73
N LEU A 40 -19.20 13.87 1.02
CA LEU A 40 -18.72 13.78 -0.37
C LEU A 40 -19.83 13.95 -1.41
N GLY A 41 -21.09 14.07 -0.99
CA GLY A 41 -22.23 14.17 -1.91
C GLY A 41 -22.50 12.88 -2.71
N LEU A 42 -22.05 11.73 -2.21
CA LEU A 42 -22.35 10.43 -2.80
C LEU A 42 -23.83 10.07 -2.64
N SER A 43 -24.34 9.21 -3.50
CA SER A 43 -25.68 8.66 -3.39
C SER A 43 -25.80 7.79 -2.13
N ALA A 44 -26.94 7.89 -1.45
CA ALA A 44 -27.21 7.09 -0.24
C ALA A 44 -27.08 5.57 -0.51
N ALA A 45 -27.39 5.13 -1.73
CA ALA A 45 -27.24 3.74 -2.13
C ALA A 45 -25.76 3.31 -2.24
N LEU A 46 -24.87 4.18 -2.72
CA LEU A 46 -23.43 3.92 -2.74
C LEU A 46 -22.84 3.96 -1.33
N GLU A 47 -23.21 4.94 -0.50
CA GLU A 47 -22.75 5.00 0.89
C GLU A 47 -23.16 3.77 1.71
N ALA A 48 -24.37 3.27 1.50
CA ALA A 48 -24.84 2.05 2.16
C ALA A 48 -24.02 0.83 1.74
N ARG A 49 -23.64 0.72 0.46
CA ARG A 49 -22.79 -0.38 -0.04
C ARG A 49 -21.35 -0.28 0.45
N LEU A 50 -20.77 0.93 0.50
CA LEU A 50 -19.45 1.17 1.10
C LEU A 50 -19.45 0.77 2.58
N THR A 51 -20.48 1.17 3.32
CA THR A 51 -20.65 0.81 4.74
C THR A 51 -20.77 -0.70 4.91
N ALA A 52 -21.59 -1.37 4.08
CA ALA A 52 -21.73 -2.82 4.14
C ALA A 52 -20.43 -3.55 3.81
N TRP A 53 -19.69 -3.09 2.79
CA TRP A 53 -18.36 -3.61 2.45
C TRP A 53 -17.41 -3.48 3.65
N ASN A 54 -17.27 -2.29 4.25
CA ASN A 54 -16.40 -2.13 5.42
C ASN A 54 -16.84 -2.95 6.64
N GLY A 55 -18.15 -3.13 6.82
CA GLY A 55 -18.69 -3.99 7.88
C GLY A 55 -18.25 -5.46 7.76
N LEU A 56 -18.08 -5.98 6.54
CA LEU A 56 -17.51 -7.31 6.33
C LEU A 56 -16.05 -7.37 6.81
N PHE A 57 -15.24 -6.37 6.49
CA PHE A 57 -13.87 -6.29 6.99
C PHE A 57 -13.82 -6.28 8.52
N GLU A 58 -14.63 -5.42 9.16
CA GLU A 58 -14.68 -5.34 10.63
C GLU A 58 -15.08 -6.67 11.28
N GLN A 59 -16.04 -7.37 10.68
CA GLN A 59 -16.49 -8.67 11.16
C GLN A 59 -15.36 -9.70 11.17
N HIS A 60 -14.54 -9.76 10.12
CA HIS A 60 -13.45 -10.73 10.00
C HIS A 60 -12.22 -10.30 10.81
N MET A 61 -11.85 -9.02 10.74
CA MET A 61 -10.63 -8.54 11.37
C MET A 61 -10.77 -8.19 12.85
N GLY A 62 -11.99 -8.19 13.40
CA GLY A 62 -12.23 -7.93 14.82
C GLY A 62 -11.99 -9.12 15.76
N SER A 63 -11.81 -10.34 15.23
CA SER A 63 -11.68 -11.56 16.05
C SER A 63 -10.33 -12.27 15.91
N THR A 64 -9.91 -12.59 14.69
CA THR A 64 -8.68 -13.36 14.43
C THR A 64 -7.67 -12.65 13.53
N PHE A 65 -8.03 -11.49 12.96
CA PHE A 65 -7.24 -10.80 11.92
C PHE A 65 -6.95 -11.70 10.69
N GLU A 66 -7.83 -12.67 10.43
CA GLU A 66 -7.71 -13.62 9.34
C GLU A 66 -9.02 -13.67 8.54
N TRP A 67 -8.90 -13.76 7.22
CA TRP A 67 -10.05 -14.03 6.36
C TRP A 67 -10.48 -15.50 6.53
N PRO A 68 -11.78 -15.80 6.49
CA PRO A 68 -12.24 -17.19 6.60
C PRO A 68 -11.74 -18.08 5.47
N SER A 69 -11.54 -17.52 4.27
CA SER A 69 -10.90 -18.20 3.16
C SER A 69 -10.23 -17.23 2.18
N PRO A 70 -9.29 -17.71 1.33
CA PRO A 70 -8.71 -16.91 0.24
C PRO A 70 -9.75 -16.41 -0.76
N GLU A 71 -10.83 -17.17 -0.99
CA GLU A 71 -11.92 -16.80 -1.90
C GLU A 71 -12.77 -15.66 -1.33
N GLU A 72 -13.05 -15.65 -0.03
CA GLU A 72 -13.76 -14.53 0.62
C GLU A 72 -12.90 -13.26 0.61
N GLN A 73 -11.60 -13.38 0.89
CA GLN A 73 -10.66 -12.28 0.74
C GLN A 73 -10.65 -11.74 -0.70
N LEU A 74 -10.64 -12.63 -1.69
CA LEU A 74 -10.66 -12.25 -3.09
C LEU A 74 -11.94 -11.52 -3.46
N ALA A 75 -13.10 -12.05 -3.09
CA ALA A 75 -14.40 -11.42 -3.35
C ALA A 75 -14.48 -10.02 -2.72
N PHE A 76 -13.95 -9.87 -1.50
CA PHE A 76 -13.86 -8.58 -0.83
C PHE A 76 -12.98 -7.57 -1.60
N LEU A 77 -11.81 -8.04 -2.08
CA LEU A 77 -10.87 -7.20 -2.82
C LEU A 77 -11.44 -6.77 -4.19
N VAL A 78 -12.06 -7.70 -4.91
CA VAL A 78 -12.78 -7.44 -6.18
C VAL A 78 -13.89 -6.42 -5.97
N GLN A 79 -14.71 -6.60 -4.94
CA GLN A 79 -15.80 -5.67 -4.62
C GLN A 79 -15.29 -4.26 -4.33
N GLY A 80 -14.13 -4.12 -3.67
CA GLY A 80 -13.55 -2.81 -3.41
C GLY A 80 -13.13 -2.06 -4.69
N HIS A 81 -12.62 -2.75 -5.71
CA HIS A 81 -12.34 -2.10 -7.01
C HIS A 81 -13.63 -1.63 -7.70
N LEU A 82 -14.68 -2.45 -7.66
CA LEU A 82 -15.98 -2.07 -8.23
C LEU A 82 -16.56 -0.84 -7.53
N LEU A 83 -16.51 -0.81 -6.18
CA LEU A 83 -16.92 0.35 -5.39
C LEU A 83 -16.06 1.58 -5.68
N ALA A 84 -14.74 1.43 -5.84
CA ALA A 84 -13.85 2.52 -6.21
C ALA A 84 -14.23 3.12 -7.59
N GLY A 85 -14.58 2.27 -8.57
CA GLY A 85 -15.09 2.71 -9.86
C GLY A 85 -16.42 3.47 -9.77
N GLU A 86 -17.33 3.04 -8.90
CA GLU A 86 -18.60 3.74 -8.68
C GLU A 86 -18.42 5.08 -7.94
N VAL A 87 -17.57 5.12 -6.91
CA VAL A 87 -17.20 6.38 -6.23
C VAL A 87 -16.55 7.33 -7.23
N GLN A 88 -15.67 6.83 -8.10
CA GLN A 88 -15.04 7.62 -9.15
C GLN A 88 -16.08 8.20 -10.13
N ALA A 89 -17.09 7.41 -10.50
CA ALA A 89 -18.17 7.84 -11.38
C ALA A 89 -19.00 8.99 -10.76
N GLU A 90 -19.31 8.91 -9.47
CA GLU A 90 -20.09 9.94 -8.76
C GLU A 90 -19.30 11.21 -8.45
N LEU A 91 -18.00 11.09 -8.10
CA LEU A 91 -17.13 12.25 -7.85
C LEU A 91 -16.62 12.93 -9.12
N GLY A 92 -16.67 12.25 -10.27
CA GLY A 92 -16.21 12.76 -11.55
C GLY A 92 -14.69 12.86 -11.65
N ILE A 93 -14.21 13.53 -12.71
CA ILE A 93 -12.78 13.56 -13.07
C ILE A 93 -11.92 14.48 -12.17
N SER A 94 -12.52 15.40 -11.43
CA SER A 94 -11.80 16.35 -10.58
C SER A 94 -11.20 15.71 -9.32
N VAL A 95 -11.65 14.50 -8.97
CA VAL A 95 -11.19 13.77 -7.78
C VAL A 95 -10.63 12.42 -8.22
N LEU A 96 -9.40 12.11 -7.83
CA LEU A 96 -8.81 10.79 -8.09
C LEU A 96 -9.18 9.80 -6.98
N VAL A 97 -9.82 8.69 -7.31
CA VAL A 97 -10.15 7.63 -6.37
C VAL A 97 -9.10 6.51 -6.43
N LEU A 98 -8.53 6.19 -5.28
CA LEU A 98 -7.42 5.24 -5.11
C LEU A 98 -7.92 3.96 -4.44
N TYR A 99 -7.56 2.79 -4.99
CA TYR A 99 -7.83 1.49 -4.37
C TYR A 99 -7.00 0.35 -5.02
N PRO A 100 -6.48 -0.61 -4.23
CA PRO A 100 -6.08 -0.49 -2.85
C PRO A 100 -4.72 0.23 -2.77
N GLU A 101 -4.62 1.30 -1.99
CA GLU A 101 -3.29 1.81 -1.59
C GLU A 101 -2.96 1.34 -0.19
N ASP A 102 -2.28 0.20 -0.10
CA ASP A 102 -1.66 -0.23 1.14
C ASP A 102 -0.28 0.45 1.30
N ASP A 103 -0.23 1.51 2.11
CA ASP A 103 1.01 2.11 2.64
C ASP A 103 1.51 1.38 3.90
N ALA A 104 0.68 0.56 4.53
CA ALA A 104 1.00 -0.09 5.79
C ALA A 104 2.08 -1.17 5.59
N ALA A 105 2.13 -1.82 4.42
CA ALA A 105 3.19 -2.77 4.07
C ALA A 105 4.60 -2.12 4.04
N LEU A 106 4.73 -0.84 3.68
CA LEU A 106 6.00 -0.11 3.74
C LEU A 106 6.33 0.40 5.14
N SER A 107 5.33 0.55 6.01
CA SER A 107 5.47 1.08 7.36
C SER A 107 5.79 0.01 8.42
N ARG A 108 5.74 -1.28 8.07
CA ARG A 108 6.13 -2.38 8.98
C ARG A 108 7.65 -2.51 9.06
N VAL A 109 8.27 -1.69 9.92
CA VAL A 109 9.58 -2.00 10.50
C VAL A 109 9.49 -3.36 11.21
N PRO A 110 10.47 -4.28 11.08
CA PRO A 110 10.44 -5.54 11.82
C PRO A 110 10.18 -5.29 13.31
N ALA A 111 9.23 -6.03 13.89
CA ALA A 111 8.87 -5.94 15.30
C ALA A 111 10.09 -6.28 16.18
N GLY A 112 10.84 -5.24 16.55
CA GLY A 112 12.00 -5.30 17.45
C GLY A 112 12.27 -3.98 18.19
N ALA A 113 11.51 -2.91 17.91
CA ALA A 113 11.62 -1.64 18.61
C ALA A 113 10.43 -1.45 19.57
N ALA A 114 10.73 -1.16 20.84
CA ALA A 114 9.74 -0.89 21.88
C ALA A 114 8.82 0.30 21.49
N PRO A 115 7.54 0.29 21.92
CA PRO A 115 6.60 1.34 21.55
C PRO A 115 7.01 2.70 22.13
N VAL A 116 7.05 3.72 21.29
CA VAL A 116 7.19 5.13 21.70
C VAL A 116 5.79 5.69 21.95
N PRO A 117 5.49 6.26 23.12
CA PRO A 117 4.21 6.91 23.36
C PRO A 117 4.25 8.30 22.73
N ASN A 118 3.45 8.55 21.70
CA ASN A 118 2.74 9.81 21.43
C ASN A 118 2.10 9.83 20.03
N SER A 119 0.79 10.12 19.97
CA SER A 119 0.17 11.14 19.11
C SER A 119 -1.34 11.21 19.35
N ASN A 120 -1.88 12.42 19.40
CA ASN A 120 -3.33 12.71 19.39
C ASN A 120 -3.89 12.34 18.01
N VAL A 121 -4.20 11.07 17.80
CA VAL A 121 -5.07 10.62 16.73
C VAL A 121 -6.50 10.91 17.19
N VAL A 122 -7.29 11.61 16.37
CA VAL A 122 -8.74 11.61 16.53
C VAL A 122 -9.19 10.20 16.19
N LEU A 123 -9.23 9.34 17.21
CA LEU A 123 -9.82 8.02 17.08
C LEU A 123 -11.30 8.23 16.82
N CYS A 124 -11.80 7.67 15.72
CA CYS A 124 -13.21 7.60 15.45
C CYS A 124 -13.89 6.99 16.68
N HIS A 125 -14.68 7.80 17.40
CA HIS A 125 -15.49 7.30 18.49
C HIS A 125 -16.65 6.52 17.85
N GLY A 126 -16.43 5.23 17.62
CA GLY A 126 -17.51 4.33 17.22
C GLY A 126 -18.66 4.42 18.23
N PRO A 127 -19.92 4.24 17.80
CA PRO A 127 -21.04 4.15 18.73
C PRO A 127 -20.75 3.03 19.72
N ALA A 128 -20.83 3.32 21.01
CA ALA A 128 -20.61 2.33 22.06
C ALA A 128 -21.51 1.12 21.80
N LEU A 129 -20.91 -0.01 21.41
CA LEU A 129 -21.61 -1.29 21.39
C LEU A 129 -22.07 -1.54 22.83
N ASP A 130 -23.37 -1.36 23.04
CA ASP A 130 -24.07 -1.43 24.31
C ASP A 130 -24.07 -2.87 24.82
N ARG A 131 -22.91 -3.33 25.33
CA ARG A 131 -22.80 -4.57 26.09
C ARG A 131 -22.93 -4.22 27.57
N ALA A 132 -24.11 -4.48 28.10
CA ALA A 132 -24.43 -4.48 29.51
C ALA A 132 -23.32 -5.17 30.33
N ARG A 133 -22.49 -4.37 31.00
CA ARG A 133 -21.52 -4.83 32.01
C ARG A 133 -21.64 -3.92 33.23
N ALA A 134 -21.75 -4.57 34.39
CA ALA A 134 -21.96 -3.96 35.69
C ALA A 134 -20.95 -2.85 36.01
N PRO A 135 -21.31 -1.86 36.85
CA PRO A 135 -20.48 -0.69 37.12
C PRO A 135 -19.21 -1.09 37.88
N HIS A 136 -18.06 -0.89 37.26
CA HIS A 136 -16.80 -0.80 37.97
C HIS A 136 -16.39 0.68 38.04
N ASP A 137 -16.08 1.11 39.27
CA ASP A 137 -15.51 2.42 39.58
C ASP A 137 -14.33 2.75 38.67
N VAL A 138 -14.55 3.70 37.76
CA VAL A 138 -13.48 4.30 36.95
C VAL A 138 -12.81 5.36 37.82
N THR A 139 -11.70 4.99 38.46
CA THR A 139 -10.77 5.96 39.02
C THR A 139 -10.09 6.69 37.87
N THR A 140 -10.44 7.97 37.69
CA THR A 140 -9.87 8.84 36.68
C THR A 140 -8.40 9.10 36.99
N VAL A 141 -7.48 8.47 36.24
CA VAL A 141 -6.06 8.82 36.29
C VAL A 141 -5.90 10.16 35.58
N THR A 142 -5.71 11.21 36.37
CA THR A 142 -5.39 12.55 35.89
C THR A 142 -4.01 12.50 35.24
N GLY A 143 -3.98 12.83 33.94
CA GLY A 143 -2.77 12.81 33.12
C GLY A 143 -1.66 13.70 33.67
N VAL A 144 -0.44 13.17 33.65
CA VAL A 144 0.79 13.93 33.85
C VAL A 144 0.90 14.94 32.72
N GLN A 145 0.57 16.21 33.02
CA GLN A 145 0.90 17.33 32.16
C GLN A 145 2.42 17.44 32.08
N GLY A 146 2.99 16.97 30.97
CA GLY A 146 4.37 17.26 30.61
C GLY A 146 4.51 18.78 30.48
N VAL A 147 5.21 19.38 31.44
CA VAL A 147 5.56 20.80 31.44
C VAL A 147 6.41 21.08 30.20
N MET A 148 5.80 21.64 29.16
CA MET A 148 6.55 22.29 28.08
C MET A 148 7.24 23.51 28.68
N GLY A 149 8.48 23.32 29.12
CA GLY A 149 9.35 24.44 29.47
C GLY A 149 9.49 25.37 28.25
N PRO A 150 9.56 26.69 28.47
CA PRO A 150 9.72 27.65 27.38
C PRO A 150 11.00 27.32 26.62
N LEU A 151 10.86 27.11 25.30
CA LEU A 151 12.00 26.96 24.40
C LEU A 151 12.86 28.21 24.50
N GLY A 152 14.03 28.08 25.11
CA GLY A 152 14.96 29.19 25.26
C GLY A 152 15.32 29.79 23.89
N PRO A 153 15.46 31.12 23.79
CA PRO A 153 15.90 31.78 22.57
C PRO A 153 17.32 31.32 22.26
N GLY A 154 17.47 30.37 21.34
CA GLY A 154 18.77 29.78 20.98
C GLY A 154 18.76 28.29 20.67
N SER A 155 17.66 27.57 20.89
CA SER A 155 17.58 26.16 20.47
C SER A 155 17.50 26.06 18.95
N ARG A 156 18.65 25.85 18.29
CA ARG A 156 18.70 25.50 16.87
C ARG A 156 18.12 24.10 16.72
N PHE A 157 17.01 23.99 16.00
CA PHE A 157 16.48 22.70 15.61
C PHE A 157 17.51 22.01 14.70
N VAL A 158 18.25 21.04 15.25
CA VAL A 158 19.10 20.16 14.45
C VAL A 158 18.17 19.10 13.88
N PRO A 159 17.99 19.00 12.54
CA PRO A 159 17.18 17.95 11.95
C PRO A 159 17.71 16.59 12.41
N ARG A 160 16.80 15.72 12.84
CA ARG A 160 17.17 14.33 13.12
C ARG A 160 17.56 13.67 11.79
N PRO A 161 18.66 12.91 11.74
CA PRO A 161 19.02 12.16 10.55
C PRO A 161 17.91 11.15 10.20
N SER A 162 17.74 10.85 8.91
CA SER A 162 16.78 9.83 8.47
C SER A 162 17.15 8.44 8.99
N ILE A 163 16.22 7.47 8.96
CA ILE A 163 16.53 6.09 9.36
C ILE A 163 17.64 5.51 8.48
N ALA A 164 17.58 5.74 7.16
CA ALA A 164 18.63 5.34 6.24
C ALA A 164 20.01 5.96 6.60
N GLU A 165 20.07 7.25 6.96
CA GLU A 165 21.31 7.89 7.41
C GLU A 165 21.82 7.34 8.74
N GLN A 166 20.91 7.08 9.69
CA GLN A 166 21.26 6.43 10.96
C GLN A 166 21.83 5.04 10.71
N MET A 167 21.19 4.24 9.85
CA MET A 167 21.68 2.94 9.44
C MET A 167 23.02 3.02 8.72
N GLN A 168 23.33 4.06 7.95
CA GLN A 168 24.65 4.21 7.33
C GLN A 168 25.73 4.56 8.36
N ARG A 169 25.39 5.36 9.38
CA ARG A 169 26.32 5.80 10.44
C ARG A 169 26.50 4.78 11.56
N MET A 170 25.59 3.80 11.66
CA MET A 170 25.58 2.78 12.71
C MET A 170 26.85 1.90 12.66
N PRO A 171 27.60 1.75 13.77
CA PRO A 171 28.77 0.87 13.86
C PRO A 171 28.46 -0.56 13.41
N ASP A 172 29.46 -1.24 12.85
CA ASP A 172 29.20 -2.53 12.22
C ASP A 172 28.66 -3.59 13.20
N SER A 173 29.21 -3.64 14.41
CA SER A 173 28.76 -4.55 15.47
C SER A 173 27.33 -4.30 15.93
N GLU A 174 26.88 -3.05 15.95
CA GLU A 174 25.51 -2.69 16.30
C GLU A 174 24.55 -3.10 15.19
N PHE A 175 24.93 -2.84 13.95
CA PHE A 175 24.15 -3.29 12.80
C PHE A 175 24.06 -4.81 12.74
N ASP A 176 25.15 -5.55 12.98
CA ASP A 176 25.13 -7.03 13.03
C ASP A 176 24.20 -7.56 14.11
N ALA A 177 24.16 -6.87 15.27
CA ALA A 177 23.24 -7.22 16.34
C ALA A 177 21.78 -6.95 15.93
N LEU A 178 21.51 -5.80 15.30
CA LEU A 178 20.18 -5.41 14.82
C LEU A 178 19.66 -6.34 13.72
N THR A 179 20.52 -6.77 12.81
CA THR A 179 20.15 -7.58 11.64
C THR A 179 20.35 -9.07 11.85
N ARG A 180 20.57 -9.51 13.08
CA ARG A 180 20.79 -10.93 13.39
C ARG A 180 19.53 -11.73 13.03
N GLY A 181 19.65 -12.62 12.05
CA GLY A 181 18.54 -13.44 11.56
C GLY A 181 17.66 -12.77 10.50
N ALA A 182 18.03 -11.58 10.01
CA ALA A 182 17.35 -10.96 8.89
C ALA A 182 17.55 -11.78 7.60
N ASP A 183 16.46 -12.21 6.98
CA ASP A 183 16.47 -12.91 5.69
C ASP A 183 16.35 -11.91 4.54
N ILE A 184 17.49 -11.42 4.05
CA ILE A 184 17.52 -10.48 2.93
C ILE A 184 16.94 -11.07 1.64
N SER A 185 16.87 -12.40 1.52
CA SER A 185 16.39 -13.05 0.31
C SER A 185 14.90 -12.79 0.05
N ARG A 186 14.18 -12.25 1.04
CA ARG A 186 12.79 -11.78 0.91
C ARG A 186 12.66 -10.39 0.28
N HIS A 187 13.75 -9.63 0.23
CA HIS A 187 13.79 -8.27 -0.32
C HIS A 187 14.51 -8.18 -1.66
N VAL A 188 14.99 -9.30 -2.18
CA VAL A 188 15.71 -9.40 -3.45
C VAL A 188 14.90 -10.24 -4.41
N TRP A 189 14.74 -9.76 -5.63
CA TRP A 189 14.01 -10.47 -6.67
C TRP A 189 14.66 -11.82 -7.02
N LYS A 190 13.84 -12.83 -7.28
CA LYS A 190 14.27 -14.17 -7.72
C LYS A 190 13.65 -14.53 -9.07
N LEU A 191 14.43 -15.16 -9.95
CA LEU A 191 13.92 -15.64 -11.23
C LEU A 191 12.78 -16.65 -11.01
N GLY A 192 11.66 -16.42 -11.69
CA GLY A 192 10.45 -17.25 -11.58
C GLY A 192 9.55 -16.91 -10.39
N GLN A 193 9.90 -15.92 -9.56
CA GLN A 193 9.00 -15.42 -8.52
C GLN A 193 7.81 -14.69 -9.15
N LEU A 194 6.60 -15.04 -8.72
CA LEU A 194 5.39 -14.31 -9.11
C LEU A 194 5.33 -12.94 -8.44
N PRO A 195 4.78 -11.92 -9.11
CA PRO A 195 4.58 -10.63 -8.50
C PRO A 195 3.59 -10.74 -7.34
N THR A 196 3.86 -10.01 -6.25
CA THR A 196 2.92 -9.83 -5.12
C THR A 196 2.07 -8.57 -5.28
N ARG A 197 2.47 -7.68 -6.21
CA ARG A 197 1.79 -6.42 -6.50
C ARG A 197 1.91 -6.11 -7.99
N ILE A 198 0.81 -5.77 -8.63
CA ILE A 198 0.74 -5.43 -10.06
C ILE A 198 0.02 -4.10 -10.19
N LEU A 199 0.58 -3.19 -10.98
CA LEU A 199 -0.08 -1.97 -11.43
C LEU A 199 -0.68 -2.17 -12.81
N LEU A 200 -1.96 -1.81 -12.94
CA LEU A 200 -2.61 -1.63 -14.23
C LEU A 200 -2.29 -0.23 -14.78
N GLU A 201 -1.55 -0.14 -15.88
CA GLU A 201 -1.22 1.14 -16.50
C GLU A 201 -1.22 0.99 -18.03
N ALA A 202 -1.81 1.95 -18.76
CA ALA A 202 -1.80 1.91 -20.22
C ALA A 202 -0.37 2.14 -20.74
N GLN A 203 0.06 1.31 -21.68
CA GLN A 203 1.42 1.25 -22.22
C GLN A 203 1.42 1.30 -23.76
N GLU A 204 2.52 1.77 -24.34
CA GLU A 204 2.75 1.76 -25.79
C GLU A 204 2.79 0.36 -26.38
N HIS A 205 3.48 -0.52 -25.68
CA HIS A 205 3.85 -1.84 -26.16
C HIS A 205 3.72 -2.85 -25.04
N GLY A 206 3.13 -4.00 -25.37
CA GLY A 206 2.99 -5.12 -24.45
C GLY A 206 1.71 -5.07 -23.63
N MET A 207 1.76 -5.70 -22.46
CA MET A 207 0.63 -5.76 -21.53
C MET A 207 0.61 -4.50 -20.65
N PRO A 208 -0.58 -3.96 -20.33
CA PRO A 208 -0.71 -2.84 -19.39
C PRO A 208 -0.51 -3.27 -17.93
N LEU A 209 0.44 -4.17 -17.65
CA LEU A 209 0.66 -4.76 -16.33
C LEU A 209 2.12 -4.58 -15.95
N LEU A 210 2.35 -3.86 -14.86
CA LEU A 210 3.66 -3.62 -14.29
C LEU A 210 3.77 -4.28 -12.92
N ASP A 211 4.81 -5.07 -12.69
CA ASP A 211 5.20 -5.60 -11.40
C ASP A 211 5.60 -4.42 -10.51
N ARG A 212 4.92 -4.27 -9.38
CA ARG A 212 5.18 -3.30 -8.31
C ARG A 212 5.54 -3.99 -6.99
N THR A 213 5.97 -5.25 -7.07
CA THR A 213 6.52 -5.99 -5.93
C THR A 213 7.73 -5.22 -5.40
N PRO A 214 7.78 -4.87 -4.10
CA PRO A 214 8.82 -4.01 -3.52
C PRO A 214 10.12 -4.81 -3.27
N LEU A 215 10.69 -5.37 -4.34
CA LEU A 215 11.95 -6.11 -4.32
C LEU A 215 13.04 -5.32 -5.05
N LEU A 216 14.26 -5.47 -4.54
CA LEU A 216 15.45 -4.91 -5.15
C LEU A 216 15.89 -5.74 -6.37
N GLU A 217 16.64 -5.09 -7.26
CA GLU A 217 17.34 -5.70 -8.42
C GLU A 217 16.46 -6.38 -9.45
N ARG A 218 15.20 -5.97 -9.54
CA ARG A 218 14.32 -6.45 -10.59
C ARG A 218 14.81 -5.95 -11.96
N PRO A 219 14.97 -6.83 -12.97
CA PRO A 219 15.52 -6.43 -14.28
C PRO A 219 14.52 -5.68 -15.16
N SER A 220 13.22 -5.85 -14.92
CA SER A 220 12.12 -5.25 -15.68
C SER A 220 10.87 -5.24 -14.81
N ASP A 221 10.06 -4.19 -14.89
CA ASP A 221 8.74 -4.15 -14.29
C ASP A 221 7.65 -4.76 -15.19
N ARG A 222 7.91 -5.10 -16.44
CA ARG A 222 6.88 -5.67 -17.31
C ARG A 222 6.49 -7.09 -16.88
N VAL A 223 5.18 -7.34 -16.83
CA VAL A 223 4.61 -8.67 -16.53
C VAL A 223 3.95 -9.27 -17.75
N ASP A 224 4.31 -10.51 -18.08
CA ASP A 224 3.62 -11.28 -19.11
C ASP A 224 2.31 -11.86 -18.55
N ALA A 225 1.23 -11.74 -19.32
CA ALA A 225 -0.05 -12.34 -18.99
C ALA A 225 0.03 -13.86 -18.79
N ALA A 226 0.90 -14.54 -19.54
CA ALA A 226 1.10 -15.98 -19.42
C ALA A 226 1.71 -16.38 -18.07
N VAL A 227 2.61 -15.54 -17.52
CA VAL A 227 3.19 -15.76 -16.18
C VAL A 227 2.12 -15.68 -15.09
N LEU A 228 1.10 -14.84 -15.29
CA LEU A 228 -0.03 -14.69 -14.39
C LEU A 228 -1.17 -15.67 -14.64
N GLY A 229 -1.10 -16.48 -15.70
CA GLY A 229 -2.19 -17.38 -16.08
C GLY A 229 -3.49 -16.67 -16.49
N LEU A 230 -3.42 -15.44 -17.03
CA LEU A 230 -4.62 -14.68 -17.36
C LEU A 230 -5.40 -15.33 -18.52
N PRO A 231 -6.74 -15.41 -18.45
CA PRO A 231 -7.56 -15.88 -19.55
C PRO A 231 -7.40 -15.03 -20.82
N GLU A 232 -7.37 -15.66 -22.00
CA GLU A 232 -7.18 -14.97 -23.29
C GLU A 232 -8.21 -13.84 -23.53
N ALA A 233 -9.45 -14.05 -23.07
CA ALA A 233 -10.49 -13.02 -23.16
C ALA A 233 -10.12 -11.75 -22.37
N LEU A 234 -9.56 -11.90 -21.17
CA LEU A 234 -9.09 -10.79 -20.34
C LEU A 234 -7.85 -10.14 -20.95
N VAL A 235 -6.90 -10.94 -21.46
CA VAL A 235 -5.71 -10.43 -22.18
C VAL A 235 -6.10 -9.52 -23.34
N ARG A 236 -7.09 -9.95 -24.15
CA ARG A 236 -7.61 -9.13 -25.24
C ARG A 236 -8.23 -7.82 -24.75
N ARG A 237 -8.98 -7.85 -23.64
CA ARG A 237 -9.56 -6.64 -23.05
C ARG A 237 -8.50 -5.67 -22.52
N LEU A 238 -7.48 -6.18 -21.85
CA LEU A 238 -6.32 -5.40 -21.38
C LEU A 238 -5.63 -4.67 -22.53
N ARG A 239 -5.34 -5.38 -23.62
CA ARG A 239 -4.73 -4.77 -24.82
C ARG A 239 -5.63 -3.70 -25.45
N ASN A 240 -6.93 -3.98 -25.57
CA ASN A 240 -7.89 -3.03 -26.13
C ASN A 240 -8.02 -1.77 -25.26
N TRP A 241 -8.01 -1.92 -23.93
CA TRP A 241 -8.01 -0.80 -23.00
C TRP A 241 -6.72 0.01 -23.12
N SER A 242 -5.55 -0.63 -23.13
CA SER A 242 -4.25 0.04 -23.30
C SER A 242 -4.18 0.82 -24.61
N ALA A 243 -4.57 0.20 -25.72
CA ALA A 243 -4.55 0.82 -27.05
C ALA A 243 -5.52 2.02 -27.17
N ARG A 244 -6.61 2.03 -26.39
CA ARG A 244 -7.55 3.16 -26.35
C ARG A 244 -6.95 4.37 -25.64
N TRP A 245 -6.11 4.15 -24.63
CA TRP A 245 -5.69 5.19 -23.69
C TRP A 245 -4.23 5.64 -23.84
N TRP A 246 -3.46 5.02 -24.73
CA TRP A 246 -2.08 5.39 -25.05
C TRP A 246 -1.96 6.04 -26.45
N PRO A 247 -1.00 6.96 -26.73
CA PRO A 247 -0.07 7.65 -25.80
C PRO A 247 -0.64 8.91 -25.16
N GLU A 248 -1.58 9.57 -25.84
CA GLU A 248 -2.00 10.95 -25.53
C GLU A 248 -3.51 11.06 -25.31
N ALA A 249 -4.21 9.93 -25.17
CA ALA A 249 -5.63 9.99 -24.87
C ALA A 249 -5.80 10.63 -23.47
N PRO A 250 -6.70 11.61 -23.31
CA PRO A 250 -6.96 12.19 -22.01
C PRO A 250 -7.44 11.07 -21.06
N ARG A 251 -6.86 11.01 -19.87
CA ARG A 251 -7.29 10.14 -18.77
C ARG A 251 -8.63 10.64 -18.23
N ASP A 252 -9.68 10.48 -19.04
CA ASP A 252 -11.01 10.96 -18.76
C ASP A 252 -11.71 10.10 -17.69
N LEU A 253 -12.96 10.44 -17.36
CA LEU A 253 -13.72 9.66 -16.38
C LEU A 253 -13.86 8.19 -16.76
N ARG A 254 -13.99 7.87 -18.06
CA ARG A 254 -14.11 6.48 -18.53
C ARG A 254 -12.82 5.72 -18.37
N TYR A 255 -11.66 6.37 -18.55
CA TYR A 255 -10.37 5.75 -18.25
C TYR A 255 -10.33 5.24 -16.80
N LEU A 256 -10.74 6.09 -15.86
CA LEU A 256 -10.70 5.77 -14.43
C LEU A 256 -11.75 4.70 -14.05
N VAL A 257 -12.98 4.81 -14.55
CA VAL A 257 -14.03 3.82 -14.27
C VAL A 257 -13.70 2.47 -14.93
N ASP A 258 -13.38 2.45 -16.23
CA ASP A 258 -13.04 1.22 -16.96
C ASP A 258 -11.80 0.55 -16.34
N GLY A 259 -10.81 1.34 -15.90
CA GLY A 259 -9.60 0.81 -15.28
C GLY A 259 -9.87 0.14 -13.93
N HIS A 260 -10.77 0.67 -13.09
CA HIS A 260 -11.19 0.01 -11.85
C HIS A 260 -11.91 -1.32 -12.12
N THR A 261 -12.82 -1.36 -13.09
CA THR A 261 -13.47 -2.61 -13.51
C THR A 261 -12.45 -3.63 -14.01
N LEU A 262 -11.49 -3.20 -14.82
CA LEU A 262 -10.46 -4.07 -15.37
C LEU A 262 -9.47 -4.55 -14.29
N ALA A 263 -9.15 -3.72 -13.31
CA ALA A 263 -8.36 -4.09 -12.15
C ALA A 263 -9.08 -5.17 -11.31
N ALA A 264 -10.40 -5.06 -11.12
CA ALA A 264 -11.21 -6.08 -10.46
C ALA A 264 -11.10 -7.45 -11.17
N GLU A 265 -11.22 -7.47 -12.50
CA GLU A 265 -11.10 -8.69 -13.30
C GLU A 265 -9.70 -9.29 -13.28
N VAL A 266 -8.66 -8.45 -13.30
CA VAL A 266 -7.27 -8.92 -13.13
C VAL A 266 -7.13 -9.54 -11.74
N HIS A 267 -7.64 -8.89 -10.70
CA HIS A 267 -7.56 -9.39 -9.33
C HIS A 267 -8.25 -10.76 -9.20
N GLU A 268 -9.45 -10.90 -9.75
CA GLU A 268 -10.18 -12.17 -9.80
C GLU A 268 -9.36 -13.28 -10.48
N ALA A 269 -8.66 -12.97 -11.57
CA ALA A 269 -7.85 -13.93 -12.30
C ALA A 269 -6.54 -14.33 -11.59
N VAL A 270 -5.88 -13.41 -10.89
CA VAL A 270 -4.59 -13.67 -10.22
C VAL A 270 -4.73 -14.17 -8.79
N GLY A 271 -5.91 -14.00 -8.18
CA GLY A 271 -6.21 -14.42 -6.81
C GLY A 271 -5.76 -13.43 -5.73
N SER A 272 -6.11 -13.72 -4.47
CA SER A 272 -5.95 -12.80 -3.33
C SER A 272 -4.52 -12.60 -2.83
N GLN A 273 -3.56 -13.37 -3.35
CA GLN A 273 -2.14 -13.24 -2.99
C GLN A 273 -1.42 -12.12 -3.76
N VAL A 274 -2.06 -11.57 -4.81
CA VAL A 274 -1.48 -10.53 -5.66
C VAL A 274 -2.34 -9.28 -5.56
N THR A 275 -1.78 -8.20 -5.05
CA THR A 275 -2.48 -6.92 -4.97
C THR A 275 -2.47 -6.24 -6.33
N VAL A 276 -3.64 -5.97 -6.90
CA VAL A 276 -3.77 -5.20 -8.14
C VAL A 276 -4.02 -3.73 -7.81
N LEU A 277 -3.21 -2.83 -8.35
CA LEU A 277 -3.31 -1.38 -8.15
C LEU A 277 -3.92 -0.71 -9.36
N PHE A 278 -4.85 0.22 -9.11
CA PHE A 278 -5.31 1.17 -10.11
C PHE A 278 -6.05 2.34 -9.43
N PRO A 279 -5.83 3.59 -9.85
CA PRO A 279 -4.61 4.11 -10.46
C PRO A 279 -3.48 4.21 -9.41
N GLU A 280 -2.22 4.35 -9.86
CA GLU A 280 -1.11 4.65 -8.95
C GLU A 280 -1.09 6.16 -8.63
N ALA A 281 -1.15 6.54 -7.35
CA ALA A 281 -1.01 7.95 -6.98
C ALA A 281 0.45 8.43 -7.02
N ASP A 282 1.40 7.53 -6.76
CA ASP A 282 2.82 7.84 -6.64
C ASP A 282 3.68 6.58 -6.85
N GLU A 283 4.47 6.57 -7.93
CA GLU A 283 5.41 5.49 -8.27
C GLU A 283 6.42 5.22 -7.14
N GLN A 284 6.80 6.23 -6.37
CA GLN A 284 7.74 6.06 -5.26
C GLN A 284 7.23 5.10 -4.19
N ARG A 285 5.91 4.95 -4.06
CA ARG A 285 5.26 4.01 -3.11
C ARG A 285 5.34 2.56 -3.56
N SER A 286 5.69 2.33 -4.81
CA SER A 286 5.86 0.99 -5.37
C SER A 286 7.33 0.56 -5.43
N LEU A 287 8.24 1.44 -5.01
CA LEU A 287 9.66 1.14 -4.90
C LEU A 287 10.01 0.65 -3.49
N PRO A 288 11.00 -0.25 -3.34
CA PRO A 288 11.58 -0.54 -2.03
C PRO A 288 12.00 0.76 -1.34
N SER A 289 11.72 0.90 -0.05
CA SER A 289 12.12 2.09 0.69
C SER A 289 13.64 2.25 0.69
N ILE A 290 14.10 3.49 0.85
CA ILE A 290 15.54 3.78 0.92
C ILE A 290 16.21 3.05 2.10
N GLU A 291 15.47 2.84 3.20
CA GLU A 291 15.91 2.05 4.35
C GLU A 291 16.16 0.59 3.97
N VAL A 292 15.25 -0.04 3.21
CA VAL A 292 15.41 -1.43 2.75
C VAL A 292 16.61 -1.54 1.81
N LYS A 293 16.79 -0.57 0.92
CA LYS A 293 17.97 -0.54 0.04
C LYS A 293 19.27 -0.47 0.83
N VAL A 294 19.37 0.46 1.79
CA VAL A 294 20.55 0.60 2.67
C VAL A 294 20.77 -0.67 3.50
N LEU A 295 19.71 -1.29 4.03
CA LEU A 295 19.79 -2.56 4.77
C LEU A 295 20.46 -3.64 3.93
N VAL A 296 19.94 -3.86 2.72
CA VAL A 296 20.39 -4.94 1.84
C VAL A 296 21.81 -4.69 1.32
N ASP A 297 22.12 -3.44 0.95
CA ASP A 297 23.47 -3.05 0.50
C ASP A 297 24.52 -3.31 1.59
N ARG A 298 24.24 -2.91 2.84
CA ARG A 298 25.16 -3.17 3.98
C ARG A 298 25.31 -4.65 4.29
N LEU A 299 24.21 -5.42 4.25
CA LEU A 299 24.27 -6.86 4.51
C LEU A 299 25.08 -7.61 3.46
N ARG A 300 24.98 -7.22 2.19
CA ARG A 300 25.77 -7.80 1.09
C ARG A 300 27.25 -7.48 1.19
N ALA A 301 27.59 -6.24 1.55
CA ALA A 301 28.99 -5.85 1.75
C ALA A 301 29.70 -6.68 2.84
N ARG A 302 28.94 -7.36 3.71
CA ARG A 302 29.44 -8.24 4.77
C ARG A 302 29.41 -9.71 4.41
N GLN A 303 28.67 -10.10 3.37
CA GLN A 303 28.71 -11.47 2.91
C GLN A 303 30.10 -11.74 2.31
N PRO A 304 30.80 -12.79 2.75
CA PRO A 304 32.07 -13.15 2.13
C PRO A 304 31.82 -13.36 0.64
N THR A 305 32.63 -12.74 -0.20
CA THR A 305 32.55 -12.96 -1.65
C THR A 305 32.63 -14.46 -1.88
N PRO A 306 31.64 -15.08 -2.54
CA PRO A 306 31.70 -16.51 -2.81
C PRO A 306 33.01 -16.78 -3.57
N PRO A 307 33.76 -17.84 -3.23
CA PRO A 307 34.96 -18.18 -3.97
C PRO A 307 34.59 -18.32 -5.45
N PRO A 308 35.48 -17.90 -6.37
CA PRO A 308 35.20 -18.00 -7.80
C PRO A 308 34.77 -19.43 -8.12
N VAL A 309 33.56 -19.59 -8.67
CA VAL A 309 33.08 -20.89 -9.14
C VAL A 309 34.11 -21.35 -10.17
N PRO A 310 34.84 -22.47 -9.96
CA PRO A 310 35.82 -22.92 -10.94
C PRO A 310 35.09 -23.07 -12.27
N LEU A 311 35.53 -22.30 -13.26
CA LEU A 311 35.04 -22.39 -14.63
C LEU A 311 35.08 -23.87 -15.00
N HIS A 312 33.95 -24.40 -15.50
CA HIS A 312 33.78 -25.81 -15.78
C HIS A 312 35.06 -26.39 -16.40
N PRO A 313 35.55 -27.55 -15.89
CA PRO A 313 36.76 -28.15 -16.42
C PRO A 313 36.61 -28.28 -17.93
N ASP A 314 37.61 -27.76 -18.63
CA ASP A 314 37.67 -27.75 -20.08
C ASP A 314 37.25 -29.13 -20.63
N PRO A 315 36.19 -29.23 -21.46
CA PRO A 315 35.73 -30.50 -21.99
C PRO A 315 36.79 -31.22 -22.86
N SER A 316 37.93 -30.56 -23.13
CA SER A 316 39.07 -31.09 -23.88
C SER A 316 39.79 -32.30 -23.25
N HIS A 317 39.41 -32.75 -22.04
CA HIS A 317 40.03 -33.90 -21.36
C HIS A 317 39.15 -35.15 -21.23
N ARG A 318 38.15 -35.35 -22.10
CA ARG A 318 37.54 -36.68 -22.28
C ARG A 318 38.17 -37.38 -23.49
N LEU A 319 39.24 -38.14 -23.23
CA LEU A 319 39.78 -39.16 -24.13
C LEU A 319 39.08 -40.49 -23.90
#